data_AF-U2F7Z1-F1
#
_entry.id   AF-U2F7Z1-F1
#
_cell.length_a   1.000
_cell.length_b   1.000
_cell.length_c   1.000
_cell.angle_alpha   90.00
_cell.angle_beta   90.00
_cell.angle_gamma   90.00
#
_symmetry.space_group_name_H-M   'P 1'
#
loop_
_entity.id
_entity.type
_entity.pdbx_description
1 polymer ?
#
loop_
_entity_poly.entity_id
_entity_poly.type
_entity_poly.pdbx_seq_one_letter_code
_entity_poly.pdbx_strand_id
1 'polypeptide(L)'
;MFFSREIVLSTRYMAARTRLRSFPHIRLPEYAELVVFLGFVWGVGDTVTTVLAAHVTGSVAGELNPLVRTLLEADPAVAILLKGGVAVVACVVLVAAREQVTDVPGWRVWFLGMIAVGTLIVAQNLSVVFVASY
;
A
#
# COMPACT_ATOMS: atom_id res chain seq x y z
N MET A 1 -57.95 22.83 -6.61
CA MET A 1 -56.78 22.38 -7.39
C MET A 1 -55.44 22.49 -6.64
N PHE A 2 -55.42 22.64 -5.30
CA PHE A 2 -54.19 22.80 -4.50
C PHE A 2 -53.69 21.50 -3.83
N PHE A 3 -54.60 20.57 -3.51
CA PHE A 3 -54.31 19.38 -2.71
C PHE A 3 -53.46 18.31 -3.42
N SER A 4 -53.45 18.31 -4.76
CA SER A 4 -52.74 17.30 -5.56
C SER A 4 -51.24 17.60 -5.70
N ARG A 5 -50.80 18.86 -5.56
CA ARG A 5 -49.39 19.25 -5.68
C ARG A 5 -48.55 18.85 -4.46
N GLU A 6 -49.11 18.91 -3.25
CA GLU A 6 -48.38 18.56 -2.02
C GLU A 6 -48.08 17.06 -1.92
N ILE A 7 -49.00 16.20 -2.36
CA ILE A 7 -48.81 14.74 -2.39
C ILE A 7 -47.67 14.39 -3.35
N VAL A 8 -47.66 14.96 -4.56
CA VAL A 8 -46.61 14.70 -5.57
C VAL A 8 -45.25 15.22 -5.11
N LEU A 9 -45.20 16.37 -4.43
CA LEU A 9 -43.97 16.89 -3.84
C LEU A 9 -43.45 15.97 -2.72
N SER A 10 -44.31 15.52 -1.80
CA SER A 10 -43.95 14.59 -0.73
C SER A 10 -43.42 13.25 -1.27
N THR A 11 -44.06 12.68 -2.30
CA THR A 11 -43.59 11.45 -2.96
C THR A 11 -42.25 11.63 -3.66
N ARG A 12 -42.00 12.79 -4.30
CA ARG A 12 -40.71 13.10 -4.92
C ARG A 12 -39.59 13.31 -3.90
N TYR A 13 -39.89 13.96 -2.76
CA TYR A 13 -38.94 14.13 -1.66
C TYR A 13 -38.58 12.78 -1.00
N MET A 14 -39.56 11.88 -0.82
CA MET A 14 -39.29 10.52 -0.34
C MET A 14 -38.48 9.71 -1.36
N ALA A 15 -38.82 9.74 -2.65
CA ALA A 15 -38.10 9.01 -3.69
C ALA A 15 -36.65 9.51 -3.89
N ALA A 16 -36.39 10.81 -3.69
CA ALA A 16 -35.04 11.38 -3.71
C ALA A 16 -34.20 10.94 -2.50
N ARG A 17 -34.81 10.82 -1.30
CA ARG A 17 -34.13 10.28 -0.11
C ARG A 17 -33.74 8.81 -0.27
N THR A 18 -34.55 8.01 -0.97
CA THR A 18 -34.28 6.58 -1.13
C THR A 18 -33.13 6.30 -2.12
N ARG A 19 -32.84 7.20 -3.08
CA ARG A 19 -31.74 7.02 -4.04
C ARG A 19 -30.35 7.36 -3.50
N LEU A 20 -30.24 8.11 -2.40
CA LEU A 20 -28.96 8.62 -1.87
C LEU A 20 -28.27 7.67 -0.87
N ARG A 21 -28.80 6.46 -0.64
CA ARG A 21 -28.31 5.55 0.42
C ARG A 21 -27.95 4.15 -0.06
N SER A 22 -27.44 4.01 -1.27
CA SER A 22 -26.70 2.80 -1.68
C SER A 22 -25.24 3.15 -1.95
N PHE A 23 -24.57 3.73 -0.94
CA PHE A 23 -23.11 3.61 -0.94
C PHE A 23 -22.79 2.12 -0.77
N PRO A 24 -22.02 1.51 -1.68
CA PRO A 24 -21.56 0.14 -1.47
C PRO A 24 -20.91 0.08 -0.08
N HIS A 25 -21.26 -0.93 0.72
CA HIS A 25 -20.59 -1.19 1.98
C HIS A 25 -19.14 -1.61 1.67
N ILE A 26 -18.24 -0.63 1.63
CA ILE A 26 -16.81 -0.86 1.51
C ILE A 26 -16.36 -1.43 2.85
N ARG A 27 -16.11 -2.73 2.91
CA ARG A 27 -15.38 -3.34 4.03
C ARG A 27 -13.96 -2.80 3.98
N LEU A 28 -13.61 -1.97 4.94
CA LEU A 28 -12.25 -1.50 5.10
C LEU A 28 -11.39 -2.67 5.59
N PRO A 29 -10.15 -2.82 5.09
CA PRO A 29 -9.26 -3.90 5.48
C PRO A 29 -9.05 -3.93 7.00
N GLU A 30 -8.90 -5.11 7.57
CA GLU A 30 -8.56 -5.23 8.98
C GLU A 30 -7.11 -4.84 9.27
N TYR A 31 -6.78 -4.54 10.53
CA TYR A 31 -5.42 -4.15 10.91
C TYR A 31 -4.38 -5.19 10.50
N ALA A 32 -4.67 -6.48 10.76
CA ALA A 32 -3.79 -7.58 10.40
C ALA A 32 -3.56 -7.67 8.88
N GLU A 33 -4.62 -7.47 8.09
CA GLU A 33 -4.51 -7.45 6.63
C GLU A 33 -3.61 -6.30 6.18
N LEU A 34 -3.77 -5.11 6.75
CA LEU A 34 -2.93 -3.94 6.42
C LEU A 34 -1.46 -4.18 6.76
N VAL A 35 -1.16 -4.80 7.90
CA VAL A 35 0.22 -5.16 8.26
C VAL A 35 0.80 -6.19 7.29
N VAL A 36 0.03 -7.22 6.94
CA VAL A 36 0.45 -8.24 5.97
C VAL A 36 0.70 -7.62 4.59
N PHE A 37 -0.20 -6.77 4.11
CA PHE A 37 -0.03 -6.07 2.83
C PHE A 37 1.18 -5.14 2.85
N LEU A 38 1.38 -4.40 3.95
CA LEU A 38 2.54 -3.54 4.10
C LEU A 38 3.85 -4.34 4.05
N GLY A 39 3.92 -5.45 4.80
CA GLY A 39 5.07 -6.35 4.80
C GLY A 39 5.31 -7.02 3.46
N PHE A 40 4.26 -7.38 2.74
CA PHE A 40 4.39 -7.94 1.40
C PHE A 40 4.96 -6.92 0.41
N VAL A 41 4.43 -5.70 0.39
CA VAL A 41 4.87 -4.65 -0.54
C VAL A 41 6.29 -4.18 -0.23
N TRP A 42 6.56 -3.78 1.01
CA TRP A 42 7.87 -3.24 1.41
C TRP A 42 8.93 -4.30 1.70
N GLY A 43 8.51 -5.51 2.07
CA GLY A 43 9.41 -6.63 2.28
C GLY A 43 9.69 -7.36 0.97
N VAL A 44 8.72 -8.15 0.51
CA VAL A 44 8.91 -9.04 -0.65
C VAL A 44 8.99 -8.25 -1.95
N GLY A 45 8.00 -7.40 -2.22
CA GLY A 45 7.88 -6.65 -3.47
C GLY A 45 9.10 -5.76 -3.72
N ASP A 46 9.39 -4.86 -2.79
CA ASP A 46 10.49 -3.90 -2.92
C ASP A 46 11.85 -4.62 -3.02
N THR A 47 12.09 -5.62 -2.17
CA THR A 47 13.36 -6.37 -2.18
C THR A 47 13.59 -7.12 -3.49
N VAL A 48 12.61 -7.93 -3.92
CA VAL A 48 12.74 -8.74 -5.14
C VAL A 48 12.92 -7.84 -6.36
N THR A 49 12.11 -6.78 -6.47
CA THR A 49 12.17 -5.91 -7.65
C THR A 49 13.43 -5.05 -7.68
N THR A 50 13.95 -4.62 -6.51
CA THR A 50 15.24 -3.91 -6.41
C THR A 50 16.40 -4.79 -6.89
N VAL A 51 16.48 -6.02 -6.40
CA VAL A 51 17.55 -6.96 -6.79
C VAL A 51 17.43 -7.31 -8.27
N LEU A 52 16.21 -7.53 -8.76
CA LEU A 52 15.98 -7.82 -10.17
C LEU A 52 16.39 -6.65 -11.06
N ALA A 53 16.01 -5.41 -10.72
CA ALA A 53 16.39 -4.21 -11.45
C ALA A 53 17.92 -4.02 -11.48
N ALA A 54 18.59 -4.22 -10.34
CA ALA A 54 20.04 -4.15 -10.26
C ALA A 54 20.71 -5.23 -11.13
N HIS A 55 20.17 -6.45 -11.13
CA HIS A 55 20.70 -7.57 -11.89
C HIS A 55 20.60 -7.35 -13.40
N VAL A 56 19.42 -6.94 -13.91
CA VAL A 56 19.22 -6.76 -15.36
C VAL A 56 19.92 -5.52 -15.92
N THR A 57 20.09 -4.47 -15.12
CA THR A 57 20.79 -3.26 -15.55
C THR A 57 22.31 -3.35 -15.37
N GLY A 58 22.81 -4.31 -14.58
CA GLY A 58 24.20 -4.36 -14.15
C GLY A 58 24.63 -3.15 -13.31
N SER A 59 23.68 -2.39 -12.75
CA SER A 59 23.94 -1.15 -12.03
C SER A 59 23.03 -1.01 -10.81
N VAL A 60 23.62 -0.54 -9.71
CA VAL A 60 22.90 -0.24 -8.46
C VAL A 60 22.57 1.25 -8.31
N ALA A 61 22.86 2.07 -9.32
CA ALA A 61 22.70 3.53 -9.25
C ALA A 61 21.25 3.98 -8.98
N GLY A 62 20.28 3.14 -9.33
CA GLY A 62 18.85 3.37 -9.05
C GLY A 62 18.45 3.22 -7.57
N GLU A 63 19.24 2.53 -6.76
CA GLU A 63 18.97 2.40 -5.31
C GLU A 63 19.36 3.69 -4.60
N LEU A 64 18.39 4.36 -3.96
CA LEU A 64 18.59 5.64 -3.29
C LEU A 64 19.27 5.49 -1.93
N ASN A 65 19.11 4.34 -1.27
CA ASN A 65 19.70 4.08 0.03
C ASN A 65 21.20 3.70 -0.13
N PRO A 66 22.14 4.55 0.33
CA PRO A 66 23.57 4.28 0.14
C PRO A 66 24.03 2.96 0.78
N LEU A 67 23.45 2.59 1.94
CA LEU A 67 23.79 1.33 2.60
C LEU A 67 23.34 0.13 1.76
N VAL A 68 22.11 0.16 1.26
CA VAL A 68 21.59 -0.93 0.42
C VAL A 68 22.39 -1.02 -0.88
N ARG A 69 22.77 0.13 -1.46
CA ARG A 69 23.63 0.18 -2.64
C ARG A 69 24.96 -0.53 -2.40
N THR A 70 25.65 -0.21 -1.30
CA THR A 70 26.91 -0.89 -0.92
C THR A 70 26.71 -2.39 -0.70
N LEU A 71 25.59 -2.80 -0.11
CA LEU A 71 25.30 -4.23 0.08
C LEU A 71 25.02 -4.95 -1.24
N LEU A 72 24.28 -4.33 -2.16
CA LEU A 72 24.00 -4.89 -3.48
C LEU A 72 25.28 -5.06 -4.33
N GLU A 73 26.23 -4.13 -4.21
CA GLU A 73 27.54 -4.20 -4.87
C GLU A 73 28.41 -5.34 -4.31
N ALA A 74 28.33 -5.58 -3.00
CA ALA A 74 29.11 -6.60 -2.33
C ALA A 74 28.51 -8.01 -2.50
N ASP A 75 27.25 -8.19 -2.10
CA ASP A 75 26.50 -9.44 -2.22
C ASP A 75 24.97 -9.15 -2.16
N PRO A 76 24.24 -9.33 -3.27
CA PRO A 76 22.79 -9.14 -3.32
C PRO A 76 22.02 -9.95 -2.27
N ALA A 77 22.51 -11.10 -1.84
CA ALA A 77 21.85 -11.91 -0.81
C ALA A 77 21.81 -11.18 0.54
N VAL A 78 22.84 -10.40 0.88
CA VAL A 78 22.90 -9.63 2.13
C VAL A 78 21.89 -8.49 2.09
N ALA A 79 21.70 -7.84 0.93
CA ALA A 79 20.66 -6.83 0.75
C ALA A 79 19.26 -7.42 0.94
N ILE A 80 19.01 -8.64 0.44
CA ILE A 80 17.76 -9.37 0.65
C ILE A 80 17.53 -9.65 2.13
N LEU A 81 18.54 -10.17 2.82
CA LEU A 81 18.45 -10.47 4.26
C LEU A 81 18.19 -9.23 5.09
N LEU A 82 18.86 -8.11 4.77
CA LEU A 82 18.65 -6.85 5.48
C LEU A 82 17.25 -6.30 5.24
N LYS A 83 16.85 -6.07 3.98
CA LYS A 83 15.54 -5.47 3.66
C LYS A 83 14.40 -6.37 4.13
N GLY A 84 14.50 -7.68 3.88
CA GLY A 84 13.54 -8.67 4.36
C GLY A 84 13.46 -8.75 5.88
N GLY A 85 14.62 -8.77 6.56
CA GLY A 85 14.69 -8.78 8.02
C GLY A 85 14.06 -7.53 8.65
N VAL A 86 14.36 -6.35 8.12
CA VAL A 86 13.74 -5.08 8.56
C VAL A 86 12.23 -5.12 8.36
N ALA A 87 11.73 -5.61 7.22
CA ALA A 87 10.31 -5.71 6.97
C ALA A 87 9.60 -6.67 7.94
N VAL A 88 10.22 -7.83 8.22
CA VAL A 88 9.69 -8.79 9.22
C VAL A 88 9.66 -8.17 10.61
N VAL A 89 10.75 -7.54 11.05
CA VAL A 89 10.81 -6.87 12.36
C VAL A 89 9.75 -5.78 12.44
N ALA A 90 9.61 -4.94 11.41
CA ALA A 90 8.58 -3.91 11.37
C ALA A 90 7.17 -4.50 11.49
N CYS A 91 6.87 -5.59 10.79
CA CYS A 91 5.57 -6.27 10.90
C CYS A 91 5.33 -6.84 12.29
N VAL A 92 6.34 -7.50 12.88
CA VAL A 92 6.25 -8.04 14.25
C VAL A 92 6.00 -6.91 15.26
N VAL A 93 6.73 -5.81 15.14
CA VAL A 93 6.55 -4.62 16.00
C VAL A 93 5.16 -4.03 15.82
N LEU A 94 4.65 -3.90 14.60
CA LEU A 94 3.29 -3.41 14.34
C LEU A 94 2.24 -4.34 14.96
N VAL A 95 2.38 -5.66 14.81
CA VAL A 95 1.46 -6.62 15.45
C VAL A 95 1.52 -6.51 16.97
N ALA A 96 2.72 -6.42 17.56
CA ALA A 96 2.89 -6.30 19.00
C ALA A 96 2.37 -4.96 19.55
N ALA A 97 2.50 -3.88 18.78
CA ALA A 97 2.06 -2.53 19.14
C ALA A 97 0.66 -2.18 18.61
N ARG A 98 -0.17 -3.19 18.30
CA ARG A 98 -1.47 -3.00 17.65
C ARG A 98 -2.33 -1.96 18.37
N GLU A 99 -2.48 -2.09 19.69
CA GLU A 99 -3.34 -1.21 20.49
C GLU A 99 -2.89 0.25 20.36
N GLN A 100 -1.60 0.51 20.55
CA GLN A 100 -1.01 1.84 20.46
C GLN A 100 -1.16 2.44 19.07
N VAL A 101 -0.99 1.64 18.01
CA VAL A 101 -1.16 2.11 16.64
C VAL A 101 -2.63 2.42 16.35
N THR A 102 -3.57 1.61 16.85
CA THR A 102 -5.01 1.83 16.62
C THR A 102 -5.58 3.01 17.38
N ASP A 103 -4.92 3.44 18.46
CA ASP A 103 -5.29 4.65 19.23
C ASP A 103 -4.94 5.95 18.49
N VAL A 104 -4.04 5.89 17.51
CA VAL A 104 -3.65 7.08 16.73
C VAL A 104 -4.71 7.39 15.67
N PRO A 105 -5.33 8.59 15.67
CA PRO A 105 -6.27 8.96 14.63
C PRO A 105 -5.59 8.98 13.26
N GLY A 106 -6.20 8.31 12.29
CA GLY A 106 -5.68 8.26 10.91
C GLY A 106 -4.72 7.11 10.61
N TRP A 107 -4.50 6.16 11.55
CA TRP A 107 -3.64 4.99 11.32
C TRP A 107 -3.96 4.24 10.01
N ARG A 108 -5.26 4.10 9.66
CA ARG A 108 -5.70 3.47 8.41
C ARG A 108 -5.20 4.21 7.17
N VAL A 109 -5.31 5.54 7.17
CA VAL A 109 -4.85 6.39 6.07
C VAL A 109 -3.33 6.29 5.94
N TRP A 110 -2.63 6.24 7.06
CA TRP A 110 -1.18 6.04 7.07
C TRP A 110 -0.79 4.69 6.45
N PHE A 111 -1.42 3.58 6.85
CA PHE A 111 -1.14 2.26 6.27
C PHE A 111 -1.41 2.24 4.76
N LEU A 112 -2.58 2.73 4.34
CA LEU A 112 -2.94 2.79 2.93
C LEU A 112 -1.98 3.68 2.13
N GLY A 113 -1.55 4.81 2.70
CA GLY A 113 -0.55 5.68 2.11
C GLY A 113 0.80 4.99 1.95
N MET A 114 1.29 4.32 2.99
CA MET A 114 2.55 3.57 2.94
C MET A 114 2.50 2.42 1.94
N ILE A 115 1.40 1.68 1.88
CA ILE A 115 1.19 0.62 0.89
C ILE A 115 1.19 1.22 -0.53
N ALA A 116 0.50 2.34 -0.75
CA ALA A 116 0.47 3.00 -2.05
C ALA A 116 1.87 3.45 -2.49
N VAL A 117 2.63 4.11 -1.60
CA VAL A 117 4.01 4.54 -1.88
C VAL A 117 4.90 3.34 -2.21
N GLY A 118 4.88 2.29 -1.39
CA GLY A 118 5.66 1.08 -1.65
C GLY A 118 5.28 0.42 -2.98
N THR A 119 3.99 0.41 -3.33
CA THR A 119 3.52 -0.13 -4.61
C THR A 119 4.05 0.66 -5.79
N LEU A 120 4.14 2.00 -5.68
CA LEU A 120 4.74 2.84 -6.72
C LEU A 120 6.24 2.56 -6.90
N ILE A 121 6.96 2.32 -5.80
CA ILE A 121 8.39 1.95 -5.86
C ILE A 121 8.56 0.60 -6.55
N VAL A 122 7.76 -0.40 -6.17
CA VAL A 122 7.74 -1.72 -6.82
C VAL A 122 7.45 -1.60 -8.31
N ALA A 123 6.45 -0.81 -8.69
CA ALA A 123 6.11 -0.57 -10.09
C ALA A 123 7.24 0.13 -10.86
N GLN A 124 7.93 1.08 -10.22
CA GLN A 124 9.09 1.77 -10.80
C GLN A 124 10.26 0.80 -11.01
N ASN A 125 10.57 -0.07 -10.06
CA ASN A 125 11.62 -1.08 -10.22
C ASN A 125 11.27 -2.05 -11.35
N LEU A 126 10.01 -2.49 -11.43
CA LEU A 126 9.55 -3.34 -12.54
C LEU A 126 9.62 -2.63 -13.89
N SER A 127 9.31 -1.34 -13.96
CA SER A 127 9.41 -0.58 -15.21
C SER A 127 10.85 -0.55 -15.74
N VAL A 128 11.84 -0.37 -14.86
CA VAL A 128 13.27 -0.48 -15.20
C VAL A 128 13.58 -1.87 -15.73
N VAL A 129 13.08 -2.93 -15.09
CA VAL A 129 13.29 -4.31 -15.55
C VAL A 129 12.73 -4.51 -16.94
N PHE A 130 11.49 -4.07 -17.20
CA PHE A 130 10.87 -4.19 -18.52
C PHE A 130 11.64 -3.44 -19.60
N VAL A 131 12.11 -2.22 -19.31
CA VAL A 131 12.87 -1.40 -20.27
C VAL A 131 14.26 -1.98 -20.55
N ALA A 132 14.93 -2.51 -19.52
CA ALA A 132 16.28 -3.08 -19.66
C ALA A 132 16.30 -4.49 -20.28
N SER A 133 15.15 -5.18 -20.34
CA SER A 133 15.04 -6.54 -20.88
C SER A 133 14.65 -6.59 -22.37
N TYR A 134 14.59 -5.43 -23.03
CA TYR A 134 14.22 -5.25 -24.44
C TYR A 134 15.39 -4.67 -25.25
#